data_AF-A0A7K1Y917-F1
#
_entry.id   AF-A0A7K1Y917-F1
#
_cell.length_a   1.000
_cell.length_b   1.000
_cell.length_c   1.000
_cell.angle_alpha   90.00
_cell.angle_beta   90.00
_cell.angle_gamma   90.00
#
_symmetry.space_group_name_H-M   'P 1'
#
loop_
_entity.id
_entity.type
_entity.pdbx_description
1 polymer ?
#
loop_
_entity_poly.entity_id
_entity_poly.type
_entity_poly.pdbx_seq_one_letter_code
_entity_poly.pdbx_strand_id
1 'polypeptide(L)'
;MFFRFPGLVSDQQIVDKVLSYGLIPVGSDAWLAKGEQAKTGSIVLIHGNGNEEIGVQDFIQLLKKEQVDIKNKQWLLYDLRQGLEREFN
;
A
#
# COMPACT_ATOMS: atom_id res chain seq x y z
N MET A 1 -3.88 -9.09 -10.22
CA MET A 1 -4.84 -8.16 -9.58
C MET A 1 -4.80 -8.40 -8.07
N PHE A 2 -4.79 -7.34 -7.26
CA PHE A 2 -4.64 -7.42 -5.80
C PHE A 2 -5.99 -7.21 -5.08
N PHE A 3 -6.14 -7.79 -3.89
CA PHE A 3 -7.31 -7.60 -3.03
C PHE A 3 -6.86 -7.31 -1.59
N ARG A 4 -7.49 -6.35 -0.92
CA ARG A 4 -7.19 -6.03 0.49
C ARG A 4 -8.46 -6.18 1.31
N PHE A 5 -8.36 -6.91 2.41
CA PHE A 5 -9.49 -7.09 3.33
C PHE A 5 -9.80 -5.80 4.09
N PRO A 6 -11.09 -5.43 4.25
CA PRO A 6 -11.49 -4.31 5.10
C PRO A 6 -10.92 -4.46 6.51
N GLY A 7 -10.32 -3.38 7.03
CA GLY A 7 -9.73 -3.37 8.37
C GLY A 7 -8.52 -4.30 8.56
N LEU A 8 -7.97 -4.90 7.49
CA LEU A 8 -6.94 -5.94 7.54
C LEU A 8 -7.39 -7.20 8.31
N VAL A 9 -8.71 -7.43 8.40
CA VAL A 9 -9.30 -8.58 9.10
C VAL A 9 -9.73 -9.63 8.10
N SER A 10 -9.27 -10.86 8.28
CA SER A 10 -9.62 -12.01 7.46
C SER A 10 -9.44 -13.31 8.22
N ASP A 11 -10.16 -14.34 7.80
CA ASP A 11 -9.92 -15.72 8.20
C ASP A 11 -9.51 -16.57 6.98
N GLN A 12 -9.14 -17.83 7.24
CA GLN A 12 -8.70 -18.73 6.19
C GLN A 12 -9.77 -18.98 5.11
N GLN A 13 -11.04 -19.11 5.49
CA GLN A 13 -12.11 -19.43 4.55
C GLN A 13 -12.31 -18.30 3.53
N ILE A 14 -12.30 -17.05 4.00
CA ILE A 14 -12.43 -15.87 3.14
C ILE A 14 -11.17 -15.70 2.28
N VAL A 15 -9.98 -15.94 2.83
CA VAL A 15 -8.71 -15.91 2.07
C VAL A 15 -8.74 -16.91 0.91
N ASP A 16 -9.12 -18.17 1.17
CA ASP A 16 -9.20 -19.21 0.15
C ASP A 16 -10.19 -18.86 -0.95
N LYS A 17 -11.32 -18.25 -0.58
CA LYS A 17 -12.32 -17.76 -1.53
C LYS A 17 -11.74 -16.64 -2.42
N VAL A 18 -11.02 -15.68 -1.86
CA VAL A 18 -10.37 -14.61 -2.65
C VAL A 18 -9.32 -15.18 -3.59
N LEU A 19 -8.51 -16.13 -3.12
CA LEU A 19 -7.53 -16.84 -3.94
C LEU A 19 -8.19 -17.61 -5.10
N SER A 20 -9.36 -18.20 -4.89
CA SER A 20 -10.12 -18.92 -5.93
C SER A 20 -10.55 -18.03 -7.11
N TYR A 21 -10.62 -16.72 -6.91
CA TYR A 21 -10.88 -15.73 -7.97
C TYR A 21 -9.60 -15.32 -8.74
N GLY A 22 -8.44 -15.89 -8.43
CA GLY A 22 -7.16 -15.48 -8.99
C GLY A 22 -6.66 -14.13 -8.46
N LEU A 23 -7.21 -13.66 -7.34
CA LEU A 23 -6.80 -12.43 -6.68
C LEU A 23 -5.70 -12.72 -5.67
N ILE A 24 -4.73 -11.81 -5.56
CA ILE A 24 -3.66 -11.89 -4.56
C ILE A 24 -4.06 -11.05 -3.35
N PRO A 25 -4.32 -11.65 -2.17
CA PRO A 25 -4.54 -10.90 -0.95
C PRO A 25 -3.30 -10.10 -0.55
N VAL A 26 -3.48 -8.84 -0.17
CA VAL A 26 -2.41 -7.93 0.24
C VAL A 26 -2.78 -7.28 1.57
N GLY A 27 -1.87 -7.39 2.54
CA GLY A 27 -1.96 -6.73 3.85
C GLY A 27 -1.21 -5.39 3.88
N SER A 28 -1.08 -4.83 5.07
CA SER A 28 -0.24 -3.67 5.36
C SER A 28 0.40 -3.85 6.73
N ASP A 29 1.63 -3.40 6.87
CA ASP A 29 2.42 -3.44 8.11
C ASP A 29 2.85 -2.02 8.57
N ALA A 30 2.28 -0.99 7.94
CA ALA A 30 2.55 0.41 8.24
C ALA A 30 1.31 1.27 8.03
N TRP A 31 0.44 1.29 9.04
CA TRP A 31 -0.67 2.23 9.17
C TRP A 31 -0.23 3.50 9.91
N LEU A 32 0.22 4.50 9.15
CA LEU A 32 0.84 5.72 9.69
C LEU A 32 -0.05 6.47 10.69
N ALA A 33 -1.35 6.61 10.38
CA ALA A 33 -2.31 7.27 11.26
C ALA A 33 -2.51 6.58 12.64
N LYS A 34 -2.08 5.30 12.76
CA LYS A 34 -2.08 4.56 14.01
C LYS A 34 -0.72 4.56 14.72
N GLY A 35 0.24 5.33 14.21
CA GLY A 35 1.59 5.44 14.76
C GLY A 35 2.56 4.35 14.29
N GLU A 36 2.13 3.44 13.42
CA GLU A 36 3.02 2.43 12.83
C GLU A 36 4.04 3.11 11.91
N GLN A 37 5.27 2.58 11.89
CA GLN A 37 6.38 3.16 11.13
C GLN A 37 6.62 2.38 9.84
N ALA A 38 6.81 3.09 8.73
CA ALA A 38 7.27 2.48 7.50
C ALA A 38 8.75 2.10 7.60
N LYS A 39 9.09 0.90 7.11
CA LYS A 39 10.46 0.39 6.98
C LYS A 39 10.67 -0.15 5.56
N THR A 40 11.92 -0.45 5.22
CA THR A 40 12.24 -1.08 3.92
C THR A 40 11.42 -2.36 3.73
N GLY A 41 10.66 -2.42 2.63
CA GLY A 41 9.78 -3.54 2.29
C GLY A 41 8.36 -3.43 2.84
N SER A 42 8.01 -2.39 3.60
CA SER A 42 6.65 -2.19 4.10
C SER A 42 5.64 -1.90 2.99
N ILE A 43 4.40 -2.32 3.22
CA ILE A 43 3.22 -1.88 2.47
C ILE A 43 2.49 -0.85 3.33
N VAL A 44 2.59 0.41 2.95
CA VAL A 44 2.01 1.54 3.70
C VAL A 44 0.53 1.70 3.36
N LEU A 45 -0.32 1.76 4.39
CA LEU A 45 -1.76 2.01 4.24
C LEU A 45 -2.10 3.47 4.49
N ILE A 46 -2.76 4.10 3.52
CA ILE A 46 -3.24 5.48 3.58
C ILE A 46 -4.71 5.53 3.12
N HIS A 47 -5.56 6.22 3.86
CA HIS A 47 -6.94 6.49 3.46
C HIS A 47 -7.07 7.90 2.87
N GLY A 48 -6.80 8.05 1.57
CA GLY A 48 -6.91 9.33 0.85
C GLY A 48 -8.34 9.81 0.56
N ASN A 49 -9.36 9.30 1.27
CA ASN A 49 -10.78 9.59 1.02
C ASN A 49 -11.37 10.69 1.94
N GLY A 50 -10.54 11.33 2.77
CA GLY A 50 -10.95 12.39 3.70
C GLY A 50 -11.35 11.91 5.10
N ASN A 51 -11.48 10.60 5.34
CA ASN A 51 -11.84 10.09 6.67
C ASN A 51 -10.65 9.96 7.63
N GLU A 52 -9.41 10.16 7.16
CA GLU A 52 -8.18 10.00 7.94
C GLU A 52 -7.10 10.99 7.47
N GLU A 53 -7.36 12.29 7.66
CA GLU A 53 -6.45 13.35 7.20
C GLU A 53 -5.03 13.24 7.78
N ILE A 54 -4.91 12.80 9.04
CA ILE A 54 -3.62 12.63 9.73
C ILE A 54 -2.72 11.65 8.96
N GLY A 55 -3.26 10.52 8.51
CA GLY A 55 -2.48 9.52 7.77
C GLY A 55 -1.94 10.05 6.44
N VAL A 56 -2.68 10.97 5.79
CA VAL A 56 -2.21 11.65 4.57
C VAL A 56 -1.07 12.62 4.90
N GLN A 57 -1.18 13.39 5.99
CA GLN A 57 -0.11 14.29 6.43
C GLN A 57 1.16 13.51 6.80
N ASP A 58 1.02 12.42 7.55
CA ASP A 58 2.15 11.56 7.92
C ASP A 58 2.83 10.96 6.69
N PHE A 59 2.05 10.55 5.69
CA PHE A 59 2.60 10.09 4.42
C PHE A 59 3.40 11.18 3.70
N ILE A 60 2.87 12.41 3.63
CA ILE A 60 3.60 13.55 3.03
C ILE A 60 4.91 13.81 3.79
N GLN A 61 4.91 13.70 5.12
CA GLN A 61 6.13 13.84 5.92
C GLN A 61 7.12 12.71 5.67
N LEU A 62 6.66 11.47 5.53
CA LEU A 62 7.48 10.33 5.14
C LEU A 62 8.16 10.58 3.79
N LEU A 63 7.42 11.02 2.77
CA LEU A 63 7.99 11.34 1.45
C LEU A 63 9.04 12.45 1.51
N LYS A 64 8.85 13.46 2.38
CA LYS A 64 9.83 14.53 2.59
C LYS A 64 11.10 14.00 3.26
N LYS A 65 10.95 13.14 4.28
CA LYS A 65 12.05 12.51 5.00
C LYS A 65 12.88 11.63 4.08
N GLU A 66 12.23 10.81 3.26
CA GLU A 66 12.88 9.85 2.36
C GLU A 66 13.24 10.47 0.98
N GLN A 67 13.24 11.81 0.86
CA GLN A 67 13.45 12.51 -0.42
C GLN A 67 14.77 12.14 -1.09
N VAL A 68 15.84 11.93 -0.32
CA VAL A 68 17.16 11.54 -0.84
C VAL A 68 17.07 10.17 -1.50
N ASP A 69 16.44 9.20 -0.85
CA ASP A 69 16.29 7.83 -1.35
C ASP A 69 15.35 7.75 -2.56
N ILE A 70 14.30 8.57 -2.58
CA ILE A 70 13.43 8.74 -3.75
C ILE A 70 14.23 9.29 -4.95
N LYS A 71 15.02 10.36 -4.75
CA LYS A 71 15.86 10.95 -5.81
C LYS A 71 16.92 9.96 -6.33
N ASN A 72 17.46 9.14 -5.43
CA ASN A 72 18.43 8.09 -5.76
C ASN A 72 17.77 6.81 -6.30
N LYS A 73 16.46 6.83 -6.58
CA LYS A 73 15.69 5.70 -7.12
C LYS A 73 15.74 4.43 -6.24
N GLN A 74 16.04 4.59 -4.95
CA GLN A 74 15.90 3.51 -3.96
C GLN A 74 14.43 3.31 -3.59
N TRP A 75 13.64 4.39 -3.66
CA TRP A 75 12.19 4.35 -3.52
C TRP A 75 11.55 4.67 -4.87
N LEU A 76 10.96 3.65 -5.48
CA LEU A 76 10.28 3.76 -6.76
C LEU A 76 8.77 3.83 -6.52
N LEU A 77 8.15 4.94 -6.90
CA LEU A 77 6.71 5.10 -6.85
C LEU A 77 6.13 4.63 -8.19
N TYR A 78 5.46 3.48 -8.16
CA TYR A 78 4.77 2.94 -9.33
C TYR A 78 3.27 3.15 -9.20
N ASP A 79 2.67 3.67 -10.27
CA ASP A 79 1.23 3.58 -10.46
C ASP A 79 0.91 2.21 -11.05
N LEU A 80 0.29 1.34 -10.25
CA LEU A 80 -0.06 -0.02 -10.67
C LEU A 80 -0.99 -0.04 -11.90
N ARG A 81 -1.72 1.06 -12.17
CA ARG A 81 -2.55 1.18 -13.38
C ARG A 81 -1.70 1.27 -14.64
N GLN A 82 -0.59 2.03 -14.57
CA GLN A 82 0.32 2.23 -15.70
C GLN A 82 1.16 0.98 -16.01
N GLY A 83 1.39 0.12 -15.01
CA GLY A 83 2.08 -1.16 -15.21
C GLY A 83 1.32 -2.10 -16.15
N LEU A 84 -0.01 -2.09 -16.09
CA LEU A 84 -0.86 -2.92 -16.95
C LEU A 84 -0.78 -2.48 -18.41
N GLU A 85 -0.63 -1.18 -18.70
CA GLU A 85 -0.56 -0.67 -20.07
C GLU A 85 0.72 -1.10 -20.82
N ARG A 86 1.79 -1.43 -20.09
CA ARG A 86 3.07 -1.84 -20.70
C ARG A 86 3.16 -3.34 -21.02
N GLU A 87 2.36 -4.18 -20.37
CA GLU A 87 2.41 -5.65 -20.60
C GLU A 87 1.49 -6.12 -21.74
N PHE A 88 0.63 -5.25 -22.27
CA PHE A 88 -0.26 -5.56 -23.40
C PHE A 88 0.16 -4.91 -24.74
N ASN A 89 1.41 -4.41 -24.83
CA ASN A 89 2.00 -3.84 -26.05
C ASN A 89 3.22 -4.64 -26.51
#